data_AF-A0A3B8MXA0-F1
#
_entry.id   AF-A0A3B8MXA0-F1
#
_cell.length_a   1.000
_cell.length_b   1.000
_cell.length_c   1.000
_cell.angle_alpha   90.00
_cell.angle_beta   90.00
_cell.angle_gamma   90.00
#
_symmetry.space_group_name_H-M   'P 1'
#
loop_
_entity.id
_entity.type
_entity.pdbx_description
1 polymer ?
#
loop_
_entity_poly.entity_id
_entity_poly.type
_entity_poly.pdbx_seq_one_letter_code
_entity_poly.pdbx_strand_id
1 'polypeptide(L)'
;GFLATTEDDDATVFLEEKGIRVLVASPRRLLAMKVFAARADRDRDDILSLCSHIGVTSIQEVLDLTAGLYGDLLTPKSKFIVIELLQDILPMEVPSAQDFAG
;
A
#
# COMPACT_ATOMS: atom_id res chain seq x y z
N GLY A 1 16.34 3.38 -3.13
CA GLY A 1 16.21 3.82 -1.73
C GLY A 1 15.23 2.91 -1.01
N PHE A 2 15.04 3.07 0.30
CA PHE A 2 14.02 2.32 1.07
C PHE A 2 12.89 3.22 1.59
N LEU A 3 13.03 4.54 1.39
CA LEU A 3 12.05 5.53 1.77
C LEU A 3 11.11 5.79 0.59
N ALA A 4 9.83 5.96 0.90
CA ALA A 4 8.86 6.43 -0.08
C ALA A 4 9.26 7.83 -0.56
N THR A 5 8.94 8.11 -1.82
CA THR A 5 9.44 9.28 -2.55
C THR A 5 8.62 10.55 -2.32
N THR A 6 7.47 10.42 -1.66
CA THR A 6 6.56 11.53 -1.35
C THR A 6 6.36 11.67 0.16
N GLU A 7 5.99 12.89 0.59
CA GLU A 7 5.50 13.14 1.95
C GLU A 7 4.12 12.52 2.15
N ASP A 8 3.69 12.41 3.41
CA ASP A 8 2.39 11.91 3.81
C ASP A 8 1.58 13.08 4.36
N ASP A 9 0.87 13.78 3.47
CA ASP A 9 0.14 15.01 3.79
C ASP A 9 -0.99 14.78 4.82
N ASP A 10 -1.49 13.54 4.91
CA ASP A 10 -2.53 13.10 5.83
C ASP A 10 -1.97 12.54 7.15
N ALA A 11 -0.65 12.65 7.39
CA ALA A 11 -0.04 12.21 8.64
C ALA A 11 -0.52 13.08 9.82
N THR A 12 -0.87 12.42 10.93
CA THR A 12 -1.33 13.09 12.15
C THR A 12 -0.17 13.35 13.10
N VAL A 13 -0.08 14.57 13.67
CA VAL A 13 0.86 14.85 14.76
C VAL A 13 0.33 14.21 16.04
N PHE A 14 1.04 13.18 16.52
CA PHE A 14 0.67 12.49 17.76
C PHE A 14 1.32 13.13 19.00
N LEU A 15 2.56 13.60 18.85
CA LEU A 15 3.30 14.26 19.91
C LEU A 15 4.15 15.39 19.30
N GLU A 16 4.13 16.55 19.95
CA GLU A 16 5.01 17.67 19.62
C GLU A 16 5.55 18.27 20.92
N GLU A 17 6.85 18.10 21.13
CA GLU A 17 7.58 18.54 22.32
C GLU A 17 8.91 19.18 21.89
N LYS A 18 9.58 19.87 22.81
CA LYS A 18 10.85 20.54 22.48
C LYS A 18 11.90 19.53 21.99
N GLY A 19 12.20 19.59 20.69
CA GLY A 19 13.22 18.75 20.05
C GLY A 19 12.72 17.39 19.55
N ILE A 20 11.42 17.08 19.66
CA ILE A 20 10.84 15.85 19.13
C ILE A 20 9.43 16.08 18.57
N ARG A 21 9.18 15.50 17.39
CA ARG A 21 7.85 15.45 16.77
C ARG A 21 7.59 14.02 16.32
N VAL A 22 6.46 13.46 16.73
CA VAL A 22 6.02 12.10 16.37
C VAL A 22 4.80 12.21 15.48
N LEU A 23 4.90 11.61 14.30
CA LEU A 23 3.84 11.56 13.31
C LEU A 23 3.29 10.13 13.24
N VAL A 24 1.97 10.00 13.15
CA VAL A 24 1.29 8.77 12.79
C VAL A 24 0.95 8.85 11.32
N ALA A 25 1.49 7.91 10.55
CA ALA A 25 1.26 7.83 9.11
C ALA A 25 -0.22 7.60 8.80
N SER A 26 -0.69 8.14 7.68
CA SER A 26 -2.03 7.94 7.19
C SER A 26 -2.30 6.45 6.91
N PRO A 27 -3.56 5.99 6.97
CA PRO A 27 -3.89 4.61 6.66
C PRO A 27 -3.41 4.14 5.28
N ARG A 28 -3.45 5.02 4.27
CA ARG A 28 -2.93 4.75 2.92
C ARG A 28 -1.41 4.53 2.94
N ARG A 29 -0.67 5.42 3.62
CA ARG A 29 0.78 5.29 3.80
C ARG A 29 1.14 3.99 4.53
N LEU A 30 0.42 3.66 5.60
CA LEU A 30 0.62 2.42 6.36
C LEU A 30 0.39 1.17 5.51
N LEU A 31 -0.67 1.16 4.69
CA LEU A 31 -0.94 0.05 3.78
C LEU A 31 0.22 -0.14 2.80
N ALA A 32 0.65 0.91 2.13
CA ALA A 32 1.77 0.82 1.20
C ALA A 32 3.07 0.38 1.88
N MET A 33 3.35 0.86 3.09
CA MET A 33 4.51 0.42 3.87
C MET A 33 4.44 -1.08 4.18
N LYS A 34 3.27 -1.59 4.57
CA LYS A 34 3.05 -3.00 4.85
C LYS A 34 3.20 -3.86 3.59
N VAL A 35 2.61 -3.42 2.48
CA VAL A 35 2.70 -4.09 1.17
C VAL A 35 4.13 -4.08 0.62
N PHE A 36 4.85 -2.96 0.76
CA PHE A 36 6.23 -2.85 0.31
C PHE A 36 7.17 -3.72 1.16
N ALA A 37 6.93 -3.82 2.46
CA ALA A 37 7.69 -4.69 3.36
C ALA A 37 7.35 -6.18 3.19
N ALA A 38 6.14 -6.48 2.68
CA ALA A 38 5.44 -7.76 2.60
C ALA A 38 6.26 -8.98 3.05
N ARG A 39 6.17 -9.27 4.34
CA ARG A 39 6.53 -10.56 4.91
C ARG A 39 5.25 -11.37 5.01
N ALA A 40 5.08 -12.34 4.10
CA ALA A 40 3.83 -13.08 3.88
C ALA A 40 3.19 -13.66 5.16
N ASP A 41 4.03 -14.01 6.14
CA ASP A 41 3.61 -14.71 7.36
C ASP A 41 3.07 -13.76 8.46
N ARG A 42 3.30 -12.44 8.35
CA ARG A 42 2.99 -11.47 9.43
C ARG A 42 2.11 -10.32 9.00
N ASP A 43 2.22 -9.88 7.76
CA ASP A 43 1.58 -8.64 7.34
C ASP A 43 0.20 -8.86 6.71
N ARG A 44 -0.24 -10.12 6.51
CA ARG A 44 -1.52 -10.45 5.84
C ARG A 44 -2.72 -9.79 6.51
N ASP A 45 -2.95 -10.05 7.79
CA ASP A 45 -4.13 -9.56 8.51
C ASP A 45 -4.13 -8.03 8.66
N ASP A 46 -2.95 -7.43 8.83
CA ASP A 46 -2.78 -5.98 8.87
C ASP A 46 -3.13 -5.33 7.52
N ILE A 47 -2.64 -5.90 6.42
CA ILE A 47 -2.94 -5.43 5.06
C ILE A 47 -4.45 -5.49 4.81
N LEU A 48 -5.09 -6.60 5.18
CA LEU A 48 -6.53 -6.77 5.01
C LEU A 48 -7.35 -5.78 5.85
N SER A 49 -6.96 -5.60 7.11
CA SER A 49 -7.61 -4.64 8.00
C SER A 49 -7.50 -3.22 7.45
N LEU A 50 -6.33 -2.86 6.91
CA LEU A 50 -6.10 -1.56 6.29
C LEU A 50 -6.89 -1.40 5.00
N CYS A 51 -6.92 -2.40 4.11
CA CYS A 51 -7.73 -2.38 2.89
C CYS A 51 -9.21 -2.15 3.21
N SER A 52 -9.75 -2.88 4.19
CA SER A 52 -11.13 -2.70 4.64
C SER A 52 -11.37 -1.31 5.23
N HIS A 53 -10.43 -0.80 6.04
CA HIS A 53 -10.53 0.50 6.69
C HIS A 53 -10.58 1.67 5.69
N ILE A 54 -9.83 1.59 4.58
CA ILE A 54 -9.75 2.66 3.58
C ILE A 54 -10.62 2.42 2.35
N GLY A 55 -11.37 1.31 2.31
CA GLY A 55 -12.26 0.97 1.21
C GLY A 55 -11.56 0.51 -0.07
N VAL A 56 -10.37 -0.09 0.03
CA VAL A 56 -9.70 -0.72 -1.12
C VAL A 56 -10.35 -2.06 -1.43
N THR A 57 -10.74 -2.25 -2.68
CA THR A 57 -11.59 -3.37 -3.11
C THR A 57 -10.92 -4.30 -4.13
N SER A 58 -9.78 -3.93 -4.69
CA SER A 58 -9.04 -4.77 -5.65
C SER A 58 -7.54 -4.85 -5.34
N ILE A 59 -6.88 -5.91 -5.80
CA ILE A 59 -5.42 -6.03 -5.71
C ILE A 59 -4.74 -4.96 -6.55
N GLN A 60 -5.35 -4.57 -7.67
CA GLN A 60 -4.83 -3.53 -8.56
C GLN A 60 -4.75 -2.18 -7.83
N GLU A 61 -5.80 -1.80 -7.09
CA GLU A 61 -5.79 -0.60 -6.25
C GLU A 61 -4.67 -0.62 -5.19
N VAL A 62 -4.40 -1.78 -4.57
CA VAL A 62 -3.29 -1.94 -3.61
C VAL A 62 -1.93 -1.71 -4.29
N LEU A 63 -1.74 -2.30 -5.47
CA LEU A 63 -0.51 -2.19 -6.24
C LEU A 63 -0.29 -0.76 -6.73
N ASP A 64 -1.33 -0.09 -7.22
CA ASP A 64 -1.27 1.28 -7.72
C ASP A 64 -0.99 2.27 -6.59
N LEU A 65 -1.65 2.10 -5.43
CA LEU A 65 -1.38 2.89 -4.24
C LEU A 65 0.08 2.75 -3.81
N THR A 66 0.59 1.52 -3.78
CA THR A 66 1.98 1.24 -3.38
C THR A 66 2.98 1.76 -4.42
N ALA A 67 2.68 1.60 -5.71
CA ALA A 67 3.50 2.12 -6.81
C ALA A 67 3.55 3.66 -6.80
N GLY A 68 2.46 4.34 -6.44
CA GLY A 68 2.44 5.80 -6.30
C GLY A 68 3.43 6.33 -5.25
N LEU A 69 3.76 5.52 -4.23
CA LEU A 69 4.66 5.89 -3.13
C LEU A 69 6.10 5.42 -3.31
N TYR A 70 6.30 4.29 -3.99
CA TYR A 70 7.61 3.63 -4.10
C TYR A 70 8.15 3.58 -5.53
N GLY A 71 7.33 3.85 -6.55
CA GLY A 71 7.70 3.83 -7.96
C GLY A 71 8.42 2.54 -8.35
N ASP A 72 9.58 2.69 -8.99
CA ASP A 72 10.42 1.59 -9.47
C ASP A 72 10.98 0.69 -8.36
N LEU A 73 10.89 1.09 -7.09
CA LEU A 73 11.28 0.24 -5.97
C LEU A 73 10.31 -0.93 -5.79
N LEU A 74 9.06 -0.81 -6.25
CA LEU A 74 8.11 -1.90 -6.25
C LEU A 74 8.38 -2.85 -7.44
N THR A 75 9.37 -3.71 -7.25
CA THR A 75 9.83 -4.64 -8.30
C THR A 75 8.74 -5.63 -8.74
N PRO A 76 8.83 -6.22 -9.95
CA PRO A 76 7.90 -7.27 -10.38
C PRO A 76 7.77 -8.44 -9.41
N LYS A 77 8.88 -8.83 -8.76
CA LYS A 77 8.88 -9.88 -7.74
C LYS A 77 8.03 -9.48 -6.52
N SER A 78 8.17 -8.24 -6.05
CA SER A 78 7.36 -7.73 -4.93
C SER A 78 5.88 -7.71 -5.29
N LYS A 79 5.53 -7.26 -6.50
CA LYS A 79 4.14 -7.29 -7.01
C LYS A 79 3.57 -8.71 -7.02
N PHE A 80 4.35 -9.70 -7.49
CA PHE A 80 3.94 -11.09 -7.48
C PHE A 80 3.64 -11.63 -6.08
N ILE A 81 4.50 -11.32 -5.09
CA ILE A 81 4.28 -11.73 -3.69
C ILE A 81 2.98 -11.13 -3.13
N VAL A 82 2.69 -9.87 -3.46
CA VAL A 82 1.47 -9.19 -3.02
C VAL A 82 0.23 -9.80 -3.66
N ILE A 83 0.28 -10.15 -4.95
CA ILE A 83 -0.80 -10.86 -5.63
C ILE A 83 -1.04 -12.20 -4.96
N GLU A 84 0.00 -13.01 -4.75
CA GLU A 84 -0.10 -14.31 -4.06
C GLU A 84 -0.68 -14.17 -2.64
N LEU A 85 -0.36 -13.08 -1.95
CA LEU A 85 -0.85 -12.80 -0.61
C LEU A 85 -2.36 -12.48 -0.58
N LEU A 86 -2.89 -11.86 -1.63
CA LEU A 86 -4.22 -11.26 -1.62
C LEU A 86 -5.23 -11.94 -2.55
N GLN A 87 -4.79 -12.79 -3.49
CA GLN A 87 -5.63 -13.39 -4.54
C GLN A 87 -6.83 -14.21 -4.04
N ASP A 88 -6.75 -14.77 -2.83
CA ASP A 88 -7.84 -15.54 -2.24
C ASP A 88 -8.93 -14.65 -1.59
N ILE A 89 -8.72 -13.33 -1.54
CA ILE A 89 -9.49 -12.40 -0.70
C ILE A 89 -9.96 -11.18 -1.48
N LEU A 90 -9.09 -10.57 -2.27
CA LEU A 90 -9.41 -9.44 -3.13
C LEU A 90 -9.40 -9.88 -4.60
N PRO A 91 -10.36 -9.40 -5.41
CA PRO A 91 -10.31 -9.64 -6.84
C PRO A 91 -9.09 -8.96 -7.47
N MET A 92 -8.48 -9.63 -8.44
CA MET A 92 -7.69 -8.95 -9.46
C MET A 92 -8.65 -8.27 -10.42
N GLU A 93 -8.57 -6.95 -10.56
CA GLU A 93 -9.21 -6.30 -11.69
C GLU A 93 -8.47 -6.71 -12.96
N VAL A 94 -9.21 -7.36 -13.86
CA VAL A 94 -8.77 -7.55 -15.24
C VAL A 94 -9.22 -6.29 -15.98
N PRO A 95 -8.32 -5.51 -16.60
CA PRO A 95 -8.72 -4.34 -17.36
C PRO A 95 -9.80 -4.76 -18.37
N SER A 96 -10.88 -3.97 -18.41
CA SER A 96 -11.97 -4.20 -19.35
C SER A 96 -11.43 -4.08 -20.77
N ALA A 97 -11.97 -4.85 -21.71
CA ALA A 97 -11.63 -4.70 -23.13
C ALA A 97 -11.86 -3.27 -23.66
N GLN A 98 -12.65 -2.47 -22.94
CA GLN A 98 -12.92 -1.06 -23.23
C GLN A 98 -11.77 -0.12 -22.83
N ASP A 99 -10.90 -0.51 -21.89
CA ASP A 99 -9.79 0.30 -21.39
C ASP A 99 -8.59 0.32 -22.37
N PHE A 100 -8.55 -0.61 -23.31
CA PHE A 100 -7.54 -0.70 -24.38
C PHE A 100 -7.91 0.10 -25.65
N ALA A 101 -9.09 0.71 -25.69
CA ALA A 101 -9.61 1.39 -26.88
C ALA A 101 -9.47 2.94 -26.83
N GLY A 102 -8.73 3.48 -25.84
CA GLY A 102 -8.53 4.92 -25.63
C GLY A 102 -7.17 5.44 -26.06
#